data_AF-A0A3D5JHF9-F1
#
_entry.id   AF-A0A3D5JHF9-F1
#
_cell.length_a   1.000
_cell.length_b   1.000
_cell.length_c   1.000
_cell.angle_alpha   90.00
_cell.angle_beta   90.00
_cell.angle_gamma   90.00
#
_symmetry.space_group_name_H-M   'P 1'
#
loop_
_entity.id
_entity.type
_entity.pdbx_description
1 polymer ?
#
loop_
_entity_poly.entity_id
_entity_poly.type
_entity_poly.pdbx_seq_one_letter_code
_entity_poly.pdbx_strand_id
1 'polypeptide(L)' 'MNSPDKLNFLVIISDEHRRDAMGCMGHPVVTTPHLDALAARGTLFTNAYTASPMCVPTRAALATGRYVNRDG' A
#
# COMPACT_ATOMS: atom_id res chain seq x y z
N MET A 1 -34.58 -6.41 -11.24
CA MET A 1 -33.54 -5.38 -11.46
C MET A 1 -32.33 -5.80 -10.65
N ASN A 2 -31.26 -6.31 -11.27
CA ASN A 2 -30.02 -6.61 -10.55
C ASN A 2 -29.45 -5.30 -10.00
N SER A 3 -29.20 -5.24 -8.69
CA SER A 3 -28.35 -4.20 -8.12
C SER A 3 -26.98 -4.25 -8.82
N PRO A 4 -26.33 -3.10 -9.10
CA PRO A 4 -24.99 -3.11 -9.70
C PRO A 4 -24.09 -4.03 -8.89
N ASP A 5 -23.37 -4.93 -9.56
CA ASP A 5 -22.48 -5.89 -8.91
C ASP A 5 -21.61 -5.16 -7.90
N LYS A 6 -21.79 -5.51 -6.62
CA LYS A 6 -21.17 -4.80 -5.51
C LYS A 6 -19.66 -4.99 -5.60
N LEU A 7 -18.94 -3.92 -5.94
CA LEU A 7 -17.49 -3.98 -6.07
C LEU A 7 -16.86 -4.29 -4.70
N ASN A 8 -15.96 -5.28 -4.68
CA ASN A 8 -15.17 -5.59 -3.49
C ASN A 8 -13.96 -4.65 -3.43
N PHE A 9 -13.64 -4.17 -2.23
CA PHE A 9 -12.45 -3.38 -1.95
C PHE A 9 -11.51 -4.16 -1.03
N LEU A 10 -10.28 -4.40 -1.49
CA LEU A 10 -9.25 -5.15 -0.77
C LEU A 10 -8.04 -4.27 -0.51
N VAL A 11 -7.66 -4.15 0.76
CA VAL A 11 -6.42 -3.48 1.20
C VAL A 11 -5.42 -4.54 1.64
N ILE A 12 -4.25 -4.57 1.02
CA ILE A 12 -3.12 -5.43 1.39
C ILE A 12 -2.00 -4.55 1.92
N ILE A 13 -1.48 -4.88 3.11
CA ILE A 13 -0.41 -4.13 3.78
C ILE A 13 0.67 -5.12 4.19
N SER A 14 1.89 -4.91 3.70
CA SER A 14 3.09 -5.59 4.18
C SER A 14 3.70 -4.84 5.36
N ASP A 15 4.32 -5.56 6.29
CA ASP A 15 5.04 -4.95 7.42
C ASP A 15 6.51 -4.73 7.07
N GLU A 16 7.08 -3.62 7.54
CA GLU A 16 8.48 -3.22 7.33
C GLU A 16 8.98 -3.25 5.86
N HIS A 17 8.07 -3.15 4.89
CA HIS A 17 8.41 -3.25 3.47
C HIS A 17 9.02 -1.95 2.96
N ARG A 18 10.32 -1.99 2.68
CA ARG A 18 11.02 -0.87 2.05
C ARG A 18 10.48 -0.59 0.64
N ARG A 19 10.39 0.70 0.29
CA ARG A 19 10.01 1.20 -1.04
C ARG A 19 10.79 0.53 -2.18
N ASP A 20 12.07 0.27 -1.99
CA ASP A 20 12.98 -0.25 -3.00
C ASP A 20 13.03 -1.79 -3.04
N ALA A 21 12.33 -2.51 -2.17
CA ALA A 21 12.36 -3.97 -2.13
C ALA A 21 11.30 -4.61 -3.07
N MET A 22 11.25 -4.15 -4.33
CA MET A 22 10.38 -4.71 -5.39
C MET A 22 11.04 -4.57 -6.77
N GLY A 23 10.80 -5.55 -7.64
CA GLY A 23 11.27 -5.54 -9.03
C GLY A 23 10.76 -4.32 -9.80
N CYS A 24 9.46 -4.01 -9.68
CA CYS A 24 8.84 -2.83 -10.30
C CYS A 24 9.37 -1.48 -9.79
N MET A 25 10.13 -1.47 -8.69
CA MET A 25 10.83 -0.30 -8.15
C MET A 25 12.33 -0.29 -8.49
N GLY A 26 12.78 -1.21 -9.33
CA GLY A 26 14.15 -1.27 -9.85
C GLY A 26 15.14 -2.05 -8.98
N HIS A 27 14.68 -2.88 -8.04
CA HIS A 27 15.59 -3.68 -7.22
C HIS A 27 16.39 -4.67 -8.10
N PRO A 28 17.73 -4.79 -7.95
CA PRO A 28 18.56 -5.59 -8.85
C PRO A 28 18.40 -7.12 -8.70
N VAL A 29 18.00 -7.60 -7.51
CA VAL A 29 17.94 -9.04 -7.18
C VAL A 29 16.54 -9.54 -6.77
N VAL A 30 15.79 -8.77 -5.97
CA VAL A 30 14.44 -9.13 -5.51
C VAL A 30 13.50 -9.36 -6.69
N THR A 31 12.88 -10.54 -6.69
CA THR A 31 11.94 -10.99 -7.72
C THR A 31 10.53 -11.00 -7.13
N THR A 32 9.66 -10.11 -7.60
CA THR A 32 8.30 -9.91 -7.06
C THR A 32 7.22 -9.99 -8.16
N PRO A 33 7.14 -11.11 -8.91
CA PRO A 33 6.38 -11.16 -10.17
C PRO A 33 4.89 -10.82 -9.99
N HIS A 34 4.28 -11.16 -8.85
CA HIS A 34 2.88 -10.83 -8.57
C HIS A 34 2.66 -9.35 -8.23
N LEU A 35 3.58 -8.72 -7.50
CA LEU A 35 3.51 -7.28 -7.23
C LEU A 35 3.83 -6.47 -8.48
N ASP A 36 4.78 -6.94 -9.29
CA ASP A 36 5.15 -6.31 -10.55
C ASP A 36 3.99 -6.37 -11.55
N ALA A 37 3.32 -7.53 -11.65
CA ALA A 37 2.11 -7.68 -12.45
C ALA A 37 0.96 -6.79 -11.93
N LEU A 38 0.79 -6.65 -10.60
CA LEU A 38 -0.20 -5.77 -10.01
C LEU A 38 0.07 -4.29 -10.34
N ALA A 39 1.34 -3.87 -10.27
CA ALA A 39 1.75 -2.51 -10.65
C ALA A 39 1.51 -2.23 -12.14
N ALA A 40 1.83 -3.18 -13.03
CA ALA A 40 1.68 -3.02 -14.47
C ALA A 40 0.22 -2.88 -14.95
N ARG A 41 -0.73 -3.49 -14.23
CA ARG A 41 -2.17 -3.43 -14.54
C ARG A 41 -2.93 -2.38 -13.73
N GLY A 42 -2.23 -1.56 -12.96
CA GLY A 42 -2.80 -0.59 -12.04
C GLY A 42 -2.05 0.73 -12.06
N THR A 43 -1.98 1.38 -10.90
CA THR A 43 -1.24 2.62 -10.71
C THR A 43 -0.20 2.43 -9.61
N LEU A 44 1.06 2.69 -9.94
CA LEU A 44 2.18 2.65 -9.01
C LEU A 44 2.50 4.06 -8.50
N PHE A 45 2.31 4.30 -7.21
CA PHE A 45 2.67 5.56 -6.58
C PHE A 45 4.14 5.53 -6.16
N THR A 46 5.00 6.23 -6.91
CA THR A 46 6.46 6.24 -6.65
C THR A 46 6.88 7.12 -5.48
N ASN A 47 5.99 8.02 -5.04
CA ASN A 47 6.20 9.01 -3.97
C ASN A 47 5.10 8.90 -2.90
N ALA A 48 4.84 7.68 -2.41
CA ALA A 48 3.97 7.44 -1.25
C ALA A 48 4.78 7.46 0.06
N TYR A 49 4.27 8.14 1.09
CA TYR A 49 4.95 8.30 2.38
C TYR A 49 4.11 7.73 3.52
N THR A 50 4.76 7.08 4.49
CA THR A 50 4.10 6.66 5.72
C THR A 50 3.77 7.88 6.59
N ALA A 51 2.64 7.83 7.29
CA ALA A 51 2.27 8.88 8.24
C ALA A 51 3.17 8.89 9.49
N SER A 52 3.80 7.74 9.81
CA SER A 52 4.78 7.59 10.89
C SER A 52 5.69 6.38 10.64
N PRO A 53 6.97 6.39 11.06
CA PRO A 53 7.86 5.24 10.91
C PRO A 53 7.57 4.08 11.88
N MET A 54 6.43 4.10 12.59
CA MET A 54 6.06 3.09 13.59
C MET A 54 4.76 2.36 13.20
N CYS A 55 4.70 1.04 13.43
CA CYS A 55 3.63 0.15 12.97
C CYS A 55 2.22 0.55 13.46
N VAL A 56 2.06 0.80 14.75
CA VAL A 56 0.75 1.13 15.35
C VAL A 56 0.21 2.48 14.82
N PRO A 57 0.94 3.61 14.91
CA PRO A 57 0.40 4.89 14.45
C PRO A 57 0.18 4.95 12.95
N THR A 58 0.97 4.28 12.10
CA THR A 58 0.68 4.24 10.66
C THR A 58 -0.62 3.48 10.35
N ARG A 59 -0.90 2.38 11.07
CA ARG A 59 -2.13 1.59 10.88
C ARG A 59 -3.35 2.36 11.38
N ALA A 60 -3.21 3.08 12.51
CA ALA A 60 -4.24 3.97 13.01
C ALA A 60 -4.58 5.07 11.99
N ALA A 61 -3.57 5.80 11.49
CA ALA A 61 -3.75 6.84 10.49
C ALA A 61 -4.40 6.34 9.18
N LEU A 62 -4.07 5.13 8.73
CA LEU A 62 -4.70 4.51 7.56
C LEU A 62 -6.18 4.18 7.80
N ALA A 63 -6.52 3.68 8.99
CA ALA A 63 -7.89 3.32 9.35
C ALA A 63 -8.79 4.54 9.58
N THR A 64 -8.24 5.63 10.10
CA THR A 64 -8.98 6.87 10.43
C THR A 64 -8.96 7.89 9.29
N GLY A 65 -7.98 7.82 8.39
CA GLY A 65 -7.71 8.85 7.40
C GLY A 65 -7.18 10.16 8.00
N ARG A 66 -6.62 10.12 9.21
CA ARG A 66 -6.14 11.29 9.96
C ARG A 66 -4.63 11.26 10.13
N TYR A 67 -4.05 12.44 10.36
CA TYR A 67 -2.65 12.55 10.74
C TYR A 67 -2.43 12.00 12.15
N VAL A 68 -1.26 11.42 12.40
CA VAL A 68 -0.89 10.84 13.70
C VAL A 68 -0.95 11.87 14.83
N ASN A 69 -0.70 13.16 14.56
CA ASN A 69 -0.86 14.20 15.58
C ASN A 69 -2.32 14.50 15.99
N ARG A 70 -3.30 13.92 15.29
CA ARG A 70 -4.73 14.01 15.62
C ARG A 70 -5.27 12.73 16.28
N ASP A 71 -4.48 11.65 16.23
CA ASP A 71 -4.78 10.35 16.79
C ASP A 71 -3.80 10.12 17.96
N GLY A 72 -4.22 10.55 19.17
CA GLY A 72 -3.36 10.72 20.37
C GLY A 72 -2.65 9.47 20.88
#